data_AF-A0A2V7NTG7-F1
#
_entry.id   AF-A0A2V7NTG7-F1
#
_cell.length_a   1.000
_cell.length_b   1.000
_cell.length_c   1.000
_cell.angle_alpha   90.00
_cell.angle_beta   90.00
_cell.angle_gamma   90.00
#
_symmetry.space_group_name_H-M   'P 1'
#
loop_
_entity.id
_entity.type
_entity.pdbx_description
1 polymer ?
#
loop_
_entity_poly.entity_id
_entity_poly.type
_entity_poly.pdbx_seq_one_letter_code
_entity_poly.pdbx_strand_id
1 'polypeptide(L)'
;MLSVSLTVRLSGQELANNSGALFLLFPVGAQAVAMGQTAATLDGRGEAAFWNPAGLATLEHSEFALNTASLAAGATHALTAYYPSHGFGVLGGAVYLVDYGDLERTDSADNTVARIAPRNIEFLASYATELGGSVALGINYKLVEFVVDCSGDCSGFPNGHGVTHAVDVGGQFTVGPAGALHVAVAVKNVGFKLQVNNRDQADPLPARLVVGAAYRILLPGAAGLAHAERLDLKVAADVDSPWGSYGDSEMRVGIDVGYQRLLRLRGGYAFVRDGLSGPSVGMGVTTGSIGVDLARAFLTGSDLVAQNPTFFSFRVVF
;
A
#
# COMPACT_ATOMS: atom_id res chain seq x y z
N MET A 1 -25.88 -19.20 46.92
CA MET A 1 -24.62 -18.49 46.59
C MET A 1 -24.37 -18.69 45.11
N LEU A 2 -24.58 -17.63 44.31
CA LEU A 2 -24.44 -17.64 42.85
C LEU A 2 -22.96 -17.60 42.47
N SER A 3 -22.53 -18.52 41.60
CA SER A 3 -21.24 -18.45 40.92
C SER A 3 -21.46 -17.84 39.54
N VAL A 4 -20.93 -16.64 39.31
CA VAL A 4 -20.98 -15.95 38.01
C VAL A 4 -19.76 -16.37 37.20
N SER A 5 -19.99 -17.08 36.10
CA SER A 5 -18.96 -17.37 35.10
C SER A 5 -18.66 -16.10 34.29
N LEU A 6 -17.42 -15.62 34.39
CA LEU A 6 -16.92 -14.51 33.59
C LEU A 6 -16.44 -15.05 32.23
N THR A 7 -17.31 -14.99 31.23
CA THR A 7 -16.91 -15.24 29.84
C THR A 7 -16.08 -14.04 29.37
N VAL A 8 -14.76 -14.20 29.29
CA VAL A 8 -13.87 -13.21 28.69
C VAL A 8 -14.20 -13.11 27.20
N ARG A 9 -14.85 -12.02 26.80
CA ARG A 9 -14.93 -11.62 25.39
C ARG A 9 -13.58 -11.01 25.02
N LEU A 10 -12.81 -11.68 24.15
CA LEU A 10 -11.67 -11.06 23.49
C LEU A 10 -12.19 -9.87 22.66
N SER A 11 -11.83 -8.66 23.08
CA SER A 11 -12.16 -7.42 22.37
C SER A 11 -11.19 -7.20 21.21
N GLY A 12 -11.69 -6.76 20.04
CA GLY A 12 -10.92 -6.53 18.81
C GLY A 12 -9.72 -5.58 18.91
N GLN A 13 -9.53 -4.89 20.04
CA GLN A 13 -8.38 -4.03 20.30
C GLN A 13 -7.05 -4.78 20.47
N GLU A 14 -7.07 -6.06 20.90
CA GLU A 14 -5.84 -6.85 21.06
C GLU A 14 -5.24 -7.32 19.72
N LEU A 15 -6.08 -7.46 18.68
CA LEU A 15 -5.64 -7.87 17.33
C LEU A 15 -4.87 -6.76 16.60
N ALA A 16 -5.26 -5.50 16.80
CA ALA A 16 -4.59 -4.35 16.18
C ALA A 16 -3.17 -4.13 16.75
N ASN A 17 -2.96 -4.39 18.04
CA ASN A 17 -1.69 -4.18 18.72
C ASN A 17 -0.74 -5.40 18.70
N ASN A 18 -1.21 -6.56 18.24
CA ASN A 18 -0.43 -7.80 18.24
C ASN A 18 -0.46 -8.50 16.87
N SER A 19 -0.33 -7.72 15.79
CA SER A 19 -0.23 -8.23 14.42
C SER A 19 1.23 -8.35 13.99
N GLY A 20 1.58 -9.49 13.40
CA GLY A 20 2.88 -9.73 12.77
C GLY A 20 2.95 -9.07 11.39
N ALA A 21 4.15 -8.85 10.87
CA ALA A 21 4.35 -8.25 9.54
C ALA A 21 3.63 -6.89 9.34
N LEU A 22 3.71 -5.98 10.33
CA LEU A 22 3.12 -4.62 10.24
C LEU A 22 3.63 -3.80 9.04
N PHE A 23 4.77 -4.17 8.46
CA PHE A 23 5.29 -3.57 7.24
C PHE A 23 4.34 -3.68 6.04
N LEU A 24 3.42 -4.65 6.03
CA LEU A 24 2.35 -4.78 5.02
C LEU A 24 1.35 -3.60 5.03
N LEU A 25 1.41 -2.75 6.06
CA LEU A 25 0.62 -1.52 6.18
C LEU A 25 1.37 -0.28 5.70
N PHE A 26 2.67 -0.40 5.43
CA PHE A 26 3.43 0.73 4.90
C PHE A 26 2.94 1.02 3.48
N PRO A 27 2.66 2.30 3.17
CA PRO A 27 2.12 2.63 1.87
C PRO A 27 3.19 2.44 0.79
N VAL A 28 2.76 1.89 -0.35
CA VAL A 28 3.61 1.70 -1.52
C VAL A 28 3.16 2.65 -2.61
N GLY A 29 4.15 3.38 -3.14
CA GLY A 29 4.03 4.22 -4.33
C GLY A 29 3.58 5.66 -4.07
N ALA A 30 4.16 6.57 -4.86
CA ALA A 30 3.99 7.99 -4.69
C ALA A 30 2.58 8.47 -5.10
N GLN A 31 1.89 7.76 -6.01
CA GLN A 31 0.58 8.21 -6.46
C GLN A 31 -0.47 8.07 -5.33
N ALA A 32 -0.54 6.90 -4.69
CA ALA A 32 -1.44 6.65 -3.58
C ALA A 32 -1.15 7.58 -2.42
N VAL A 33 0.13 7.73 -2.05
CA VAL A 33 0.52 8.60 -0.95
C VAL A 33 0.16 10.06 -1.22
N ALA A 34 0.39 10.57 -2.43
CA ALA A 34 0.01 11.95 -2.77
C ALA A 34 -1.50 12.20 -2.61
N MET A 35 -2.32 11.16 -2.83
CA MET A 35 -3.77 11.15 -2.68
C MET A 35 -4.23 10.88 -1.23
N GLY A 36 -3.37 11.05 -0.23
CA GLY A 36 -3.72 10.80 1.17
C GLY A 36 -3.92 9.32 1.46
N GLN A 37 -3.22 8.44 0.72
CA GLN A 37 -3.39 6.98 0.76
C GLN A 37 -4.79 6.52 0.31
N THR A 38 -5.48 7.33 -0.50
CA THR A 38 -6.77 6.98 -1.12
C THR A 38 -6.50 6.26 -2.45
N ALA A 39 -6.62 4.94 -2.46
CA ALA A 39 -6.12 4.09 -3.53
C ALA A 39 -6.95 2.81 -3.77
N ALA A 40 -8.09 2.61 -3.11
CA ALA A 40 -8.95 1.47 -3.39
C ALA A 40 -9.46 1.46 -4.84
N THR A 41 -9.69 2.64 -5.42
CA THR A 41 -10.07 2.84 -6.83
C THR A 41 -8.87 3.25 -7.71
N LEU A 42 -7.63 2.96 -7.28
CA LEU A 42 -6.45 3.23 -8.08
C LEU A 42 -6.47 2.33 -9.31
N ASP A 43 -6.11 2.88 -10.46
CA ASP A 43 -6.18 2.20 -11.75
C ASP A 43 -5.01 2.61 -12.65
N GLY A 44 -4.75 1.79 -13.66
CA GLY A 44 -3.86 2.09 -14.77
C GLY A 44 -2.37 2.04 -14.45
N ARG A 45 -1.98 1.51 -13.28
CA ARG A 45 -0.58 1.36 -12.85
C ARG A 45 -0.38 0.13 -11.99
N GLY A 46 0.84 -0.42 -12.01
CA GLY A 46 1.27 -1.56 -11.20
C GLY A 46 1.17 -1.33 -9.70
N GLU A 47 1.30 -0.07 -9.25
CA GLU A 47 1.12 0.32 -7.84
C GLU A 47 -0.24 -0.11 -7.26
N ALA A 48 -1.29 -0.22 -8.10
CA ALA A 48 -2.62 -0.66 -7.66
C ALA A 48 -2.61 -2.04 -7.01
N ALA A 49 -1.66 -2.92 -7.37
CA ALA A 49 -1.52 -4.25 -6.79
C ALA A 49 -1.41 -4.22 -5.25
N PHE A 50 -0.75 -3.21 -4.69
CA PHE A 50 -0.55 -3.09 -3.23
C PHE A 50 -1.78 -2.56 -2.48
N TRP A 51 -2.77 -2.03 -3.21
CA TRP A 51 -3.94 -1.36 -2.62
C TRP A 51 -5.24 -2.11 -2.92
N ASN A 52 -5.51 -2.34 -4.20
CA ASN A 52 -6.62 -3.14 -4.69
C ASN A 52 -6.18 -3.83 -5.99
N PRO A 53 -5.96 -5.16 -6.01
CA PRO A 53 -5.46 -5.85 -7.19
C PRO A 53 -6.37 -5.72 -8.41
N ALA A 54 -7.67 -5.44 -8.25
CA ALA A 54 -8.55 -5.21 -9.39
C ALA A 54 -8.13 -4.01 -10.26
N GLY A 55 -7.46 -3.02 -9.68
CA GLY A 55 -6.94 -1.86 -10.42
C GLY A 55 -5.90 -2.21 -11.48
N LEU A 56 -5.25 -3.38 -11.37
CA LEU A 56 -4.36 -3.88 -12.41
C LEU A 56 -5.09 -4.23 -13.70
N ALA A 57 -6.39 -4.56 -13.65
CA ALA A 57 -7.15 -4.97 -14.83
C ALA A 57 -7.20 -3.86 -15.91
N THR A 58 -7.02 -2.60 -15.52
CA THR A 58 -7.08 -1.44 -16.41
C THR A 58 -5.70 -1.05 -16.97
N LEU A 59 -4.67 -1.87 -16.78
CA LEU A 59 -3.33 -1.61 -17.28
C LEU A 59 -3.29 -1.80 -18.81
N GLU A 60 -3.03 -0.72 -19.56
CA GLU A 60 -3.07 -0.74 -21.04
C GLU A 60 -1.80 -1.34 -21.67
N HIS A 61 -0.66 -1.23 -20.99
CA HIS A 61 0.67 -1.55 -21.52
C HIS A 61 1.51 -2.27 -20.45
N SER A 62 2.56 -2.96 -20.86
CA SER A 62 3.46 -3.59 -19.88
C SER A 62 4.14 -2.50 -19.07
N GLU A 63 4.26 -2.69 -17.76
CA GLU A 63 4.86 -1.71 -16.86
C GLU A 63 5.93 -2.36 -16.00
N PHE A 64 7.10 -1.73 -15.97
CA PHE A 64 8.10 -1.92 -14.95
C PHE A 64 8.18 -0.67 -14.08
N ALA A 65 8.14 -0.82 -12.76
CA ALA A 65 8.26 0.33 -11.87
C ALA A 65 9.11 0.03 -10.63
N LEU A 66 9.77 1.07 -10.14
CA LEU A 66 10.48 1.11 -8.88
C LEU A 66 9.84 2.18 -8.00
N ASN A 67 9.33 1.77 -6.85
CA ASN A 67 8.79 2.66 -5.83
C ASN A 67 9.74 2.65 -4.64
N THR A 68 10.17 3.82 -4.18
CA THR A 68 11.04 3.95 -3.01
C THR A 68 10.47 4.95 -2.03
N ALA A 69 10.72 4.73 -0.74
CA ALA A 69 10.36 5.67 0.30
C ALA A 69 11.38 5.65 1.44
N SER A 70 11.54 6.80 2.09
CA SER A 70 12.23 6.90 3.37
C SER A 70 11.19 7.18 4.45
N LEU A 71 11.01 6.22 5.35
CA LEU A 71 10.10 6.30 6.48
C LEU A 71 10.90 6.41 7.78
N ALA A 72 10.27 6.87 8.85
CA ALA A 72 10.89 6.88 10.17
C ALA A 72 11.25 5.46 10.66
N ALA A 73 10.50 4.45 10.21
CA ALA A 73 10.75 3.05 10.53
C ALA A 73 11.87 2.41 9.68
N GLY A 74 12.24 2.99 8.54
CA GLY A 74 13.17 2.36 7.61
C GLY A 74 12.98 2.79 6.15
N ALA A 75 13.90 2.36 5.29
CA ALA A 75 13.79 2.54 3.85
C ALA A 75 12.93 1.43 3.24
N THR A 76 12.11 1.79 2.26
CA THR A 76 11.25 0.81 1.56
C THR A 76 11.52 0.87 0.06
N HIS A 77 11.51 -0.30 -0.59
CA HIS A 77 11.73 -0.45 -2.03
C HIS A 77 10.76 -1.49 -2.59
N ALA A 78 9.94 -1.12 -3.57
CA ALA A 78 9.06 -2.04 -4.29
C ALA A 78 9.40 -2.05 -5.78
N LEU A 79 9.79 -3.21 -6.30
CA LEU A 79 10.02 -3.44 -7.73
C LEU A 79 8.83 -4.19 -8.31
N THR A 80 8.19 -3.66 -9.35
CA THR A 80 7.00 -4.24 -9.96
C THR A 80 7.21 -4.53 -11.44
N ALA A 81 6.64 -5.63 -11.93
CA ALA A 81 6.58 -5.96 -13.35
C ALA A 81 5.21 -6.56 -13.67
N TYR A 82 4.44 -5.90 -14.53
CA TYR A 82 3.10 -6.32 -14.94
C TYR A 82 2.94 -6.32 -16.45
N TYR A 83 2.24 -7.32 -16.95
CA TYR A 83 2.08 -7.59 -18.38
C TYR A 83 0.59 -7.80 -18.68
N PRO A 84 -0.06 -6.88 -19.41
CA PRO A 84 -1.41 -7.10 -19.90
C PRO A 84 -1.39 -8.08 -21.08
N SER A 85 -2.31 -9.03 -21.06
CA SER A 85 -2.52 -10.02 -22.11
C SER A 85 -3.91 -9.87 -22.71
N HIS A 86 -3.96 -9.79 -24.05
CA HIS A 86 -5.21 -9.64 -24.79
C HIS A 86 -6.06 -10.92 -24.64
N GLY A 87 -7.07 -10.87 -23.77
CA GLY A 87 -8.06 -11.95 -23.58
C GLY A 87 -7.98 -12.71 -22.25
N PHE A 88 -6.87 -12.60 -21.50
CA PHE A 88 -6.74 -13.23 -20.18
C PHE A 88 -6.59 -12.23 -19.03
N GLY A 89 -6.42 -10.94 -19.31
CA GLY A 89 -6.24 -9.92 -18.27
C GLY A 89 -4.76 -9.63 -18.02
N VAL A 90 -4.44 -9.21 -16.81
CA VAL A 90 -3.11 -8.71 -16.44
C VAL A 90 -2.47 -9.65 -15.43
N LEU A 91 -1.23 -10.02 -15.70
CA LEU A 91 -0.43 -10.90 -14.85
C LEU A 91 0.91 -10.24 -14.52
N GLY A 92 1.46 -10.56 -13.37
CA GLY A 92 2.79 -10.08 -13.02
C GLY A 92 3.05 -10.23 -11.53
N GLY A 93 3.97 -9.44 -11.03
CA GLY A 93 4.32 -9.50 -9.63
C GLY A 93 5.19 -8.35 -9.17
N ALA A 94 5.53 -8.41 -7.89
CA ALA A 94 6.38 -7.44 -7.24
C ALA A 94 7.28 -8.09 -6.19
N VAL A 95 8.38 -7.41 -5.90
CA VAL A 95 9.22 -7.66 -4.73
C VAL A 95 9.21 -6.38 -3.91
N TYR A 96 8.75 -6.47 -2.66
CA TYR A 96 8.72 -5.35 -1.73
C TYR A 96 9.65 -5.63 -0.55
N LEU A 97 10.61 -4.74 -0.33
CA LEU A 97 11.63 -4.81 0.70
C LEU A 97 11.46 -3.64 1.66
N VAL A 98 11.53 -3.93 2.95
CA VAL A 98 11.65 -2.94 4.01
C VAL A 98 12.92 -3.22 4.81
N ASP A 99 13.83 -2.25 4.79
CA ASP A 99 15.09 -2.27 5.53
C ASP A 99 15.01 -1.28 6.69
N TYR A 100 15.09 -1.79 7.92
CA TYR A 100 14.96 -1.00 9.14
C TYR A 100 16.28 -0.34 9.57
N GLY A 101 17.36 -0.58 8.84
CA GLY A 101 18.70 -0.15 9.18
C GLY A 101 19.39 -1.08 10.16
N ASP A 102 20.68 -0.80 10.39
CA ASP A 102 21.53 -1.60 11.25
C ASP A 102 21.42 -1.16 12.72
N LEU A 103 21.19 -2.13 13.59
CA LEU A 103 21.27 -1.98 15.04
C LEU A 103 22.63 -2.49 15.51
N GLU A 104 23.38 -1.63 16.19
CA GLU A 104 24.67 -2.00 16.76
C GLU A 104 24.52 -2.43 18.22
N ARG A 105 25.16 -3.55 18.58
CA ARG A 105 25.33 -4.00 19.96
C ARG A 105 26.74 -3.65 20.41
N THR A 106 26.86 -2.87 21.47
CA THR A 106 28.15 -2.54 22.09
C THR A 106 28.39 -3.35 23.37
N ASP A 107 29.66 -3.54 23.72
CA ASP A 107 30.07 -4.11 25.01
C ASP A 107 30.12 -3.04 26.12
N SER A 108 30.53 -3.43 27.33
CA SER A 108 30.68 -2.51 28.47
C SER A 108 31.76 -1.44 28.29
N ALA A 109 32.62 -1.57 27.27
CA ALA A 109 33.65 -0.61 26.89
C ALA A 109 33.27 0.18 25.63
N ASP A 110 31.99 0.12 25.21
CA ASP A 110 31.41 0.79 24.05
C ASP A 110 31.99 0.35 22.69
N ASN A 111 32.58 -0.85 22.62
CA ASN A 111 33.01 -1.41 21.34
C ASN A 111 31.84 -2.14 20.67
N THR A 112 31.59 -1.89 19.38
CA THR A 112 30.59 -2.64 18.61
C THR A 112 31.01 -4.10 18.48
N VAL A 113 30.28 -4.99 19.14
CA VAL A 113 30.51 -6.44 19.14
C VAL A 113 29.60 -7.19 18.18
N ALA A 114 28.43 -6.64 17.83
CA ALA A 114 27.55 -7.22 16.81
C ALA A 114 26.75 -6.16 16.06
N ARG A 115 26.33 -6.51 14.84
CA ARG A 115 25.44 -5.72 13.99
C ARG A 115 24.24 -6.58 13.60
N ILE A 116 23.05 -6.08 13.85
CA ILE A 116 21.76 -6.73 13.62
C ILE A 116 21.00 -5.92 12.58
N ALA A 117 20.59 -6.53 11.47
CA ALA A 117 19.86 -5.89 10.39
C ALA A 117 18.53 -6.62 10.16
N PRO A 118 17.42 -6.16 10.77
CA PRO A 118 16.11 -6.70 10.49
C PRO A 118 15.60 -6.22 9.13
N ARG A 119 15.04 -7.15 8.36
CA ARG A 119 14.48 -6.92 7.03
C ARG A 119 13.18 -7.67 6.86
N ASN A 120 12.26 -7.06 6.12
CA ASN A 120 11.03 -7.71 5.67
C ASN A 120 11.01 -7.75 4.15
N ILE A 121 10.63 -8.90 3.60
CA ILE A 121 10.50 -9.12 2.16
C ILE A 121 9.08 -9.64 1.88
N GLU A 122 8.42 -9.08 0.89
CA GLU A 122 7.16 -9.56 0.34
C GLU A 122 7.35 -9.85 -1.15
N PHE A 123 7.08 -11.09 -1.55
CA PHE A 123 6.91 -11.47 -2.95
C PHE A 123 5.42 -11.49 -3.28
N LEU A 124 5.04 -10.73 -4.29
CA LEU A 124 3.67 -10.57 -4.74
C LEU A 124 3.51 -11.21 -6.12
N ALA A 125 2.55 -12.11 -6.28
CA ALA A 125 2.08 -12.57 -7.58
C ALA A 125 0.64 -12.11 -7.77
N SER A 126 0.36 -11.40 -8.86
CA SER A 126 -0.93 -10.77 -9.08
C SER A 126 -1.56 -11.20 -10.39
N TYR A 127 -2.88 -11.31 -10.37
CA TYR A 127 -3.71 -11.47 -11.54
C TYR A 127 -4.94 -10.59 -11.44
N ALA A 128 -5.31 -9.92 -12.52
CA ALA A 128 -6.52 -9.11 -12.58
C ALA A 128 -7.17 -9.18 -13.97
N THR A 129 -8.49 -9.04 -14.01
CA THR A 129 -9.24 -9.14 -15.26
C THR A 129 -10.50 -8.28 -15.21
N GLU A 130 -10.96 -7.88 -16.39
CA GLU A 130 -12.16 -7.09 -16.57
C GLU A 130 -13.31 -7.98 -17.08
N LEU A 131 -14.46 -7.89 -16.44
CA LEU A 131 -15.69 -8.59 -16.77
C LEU A 131 -16.72 -7.57 -17.24
N GLY A 132 -17.21 -7.75 -18.46
CA GLY A 132 -18.34 -6.98 -18.99
C GLY A 132 -18.13 -5.47 -19.06
N GLY A 133 -16.89 -5.00 -19.27
CA GLY A 133 -16.61 -3.58 -19.55
C GLY A 133 -16.67 -2.63 -18.35
N SER A 134 -17.06 -3.13 -17.17
CA SER A 134 -17.47 -2.28 -16.04
C SER A 134 -17.10 -2.86 -14.67
N VAL A 135 -16.71 -4.13 -14.61
CA VAL A 135 -16.31 -4.81 -13.39
C VAL A 135 -14.87 -5.27 -13.53
N ALA A 136 -13.98 -4.78 -12.70
CA ALA A 136 -12.62 -5.31 -12.59
C ALA A 136 -12.51 -6.17 -11.34
N LEU A 137 -11.87 -7.32 -11.46
CA LEU A 137 -11.57 -8.23 -10.35
C LEU A 137 -10.06 -8.47 -10.31
N GLY A 138 -9.51 -8.67 -9.12
CA GLY A 138 -8.11 -9.02 -8.97
C GLY A 138 -7.84 -9.85 -7.73
N ILE A 139 -6.74 -10.59 -7.79
CA ILE A 139 -6.23 -11.42 -6.72
C ILE A 139 -4.72 -11.25 -6.63
N ASN A 140 -4.20 -11.21 -5.40
CA ASN A 140 -2.79 -11.33 -5.11
C ASN A 140 -2.54 -12.57 -4.27
N TYR A 141 -1.43 -13.24 -4.54
CA TYR A 141 -0.78 -14.16 -3.61
C TYR A 141 0.50 -13.52 -3.07
N LYS A 142 0.71 -13.64 -1.76
CA LYS A 142 1.85 -13.07 -1.03
C LYS A 142 2.64 -14.15 -0.35
N LEU A 143 3.96 -14.12 -0.52
CA LEU A 143 4.92 -14.79 0.33
C LEU A 143 5.66 -13.72 1.14
N VAL A 144 5.52 -13.77 2.46
CA VAL A 144 6.07 -12.78 3.39
C VAL A 144 7.17 -13.42 4.21
N GLU A 145 8.35 -12.81 4.18
CA GLU A 145 9.54 -13.25 4.89
C GLU A 145 10.01 -12.15 5.85
N PHE A 146 10.22 -12.53 7.10
CA PHE A 146 10.91 -11.72 8.10
C PHE A 146 12.28 -12.34 8.33
N VAL A 147 13.34 -11.56 8.08
CA VAL A 147 14.73 -11.99 8.20
C VAL A 147 15.43 -11.07 9.18
N VAL A 148 16.18 -11.64 10.12
CA VAL A 148 17.09 -10.86 10.95
C VAL A 148 18.52 -11.35 10.70
N ASP A 149 19.27 -10.56 9.94
CA ASP A 149 20.69 -10.80 9.72
C ASP A 149 21.48 -10.36 10.95
N CYS A 150 22.44 -11.16 11.39
CA CYS A 150 23.36 -10.78 12.48
C CYS A 150 24.80 -11.15 12.13
N SER A 151 25.73 -10.22 12.40
CA SER A 151 27.17 -10.42 12.24
C SER A 151 27.92 -10.00 13.51
N GLY A 152 29.00 -10.72 13.86
CA GLY A 152 29.75 -10.53 15.10
C GLY A 152 29.31 -11.47 16.22
N ASP A 153 29.33 -10.99 17.47
CA ASP A 153 28.88 -11.73 18.65
C ASP A 153 27.36 -11.67 18.84
N CYS A 154 26.66 -12.55 18.12
CA CYS A 154 25.21 -12.72 18.19
C CYS A 154 24.75 -13.57 19.39
N SER A 155 25.63 -13.86 20.36
CA SER A 155 25.26 -14.65 21.53
C SER A 155 24.12 -13.99 22.31
N GLY A 156 23.01 -14.72 22.50
CA GLY A 156 21.81 -14.23 23.18
C GLY A 156 20.80 -13.50 22.28
N PHE A 157 21.08 -13.33 20.98
CA PHE A 157 20.08 -12.84 20.02
C PHE A 157 19.55 -14.01 19.19
N PRO A 158 18.25 -14.36 19.27
CA PRO A 158 17.70 -15.39 18.42
C PRO A 158 17.69 -14.89 16.98
N ASN A 159 18.47 -15.53 16.10
CA ASN A 159 18.31 -15.34 14.66
C ASN A 159 16.88 -15.72 14.30
N GLY A 160 16.08 -14.74 13.89
CA GLY A 160 14.68 -14.92 13.56
C GLY A 160 14.49 -15.00 12.05
N HIS A 161 13.95 -16.11 11.59
CA HIS A 161 13.47 -16.25 10.22
C HIS A 161 12.02 -16.74 10.26
N GLY A 162 11.10 -15.91 9.75
CA GLY A 162 9.68 -16.25 9.69
C GLY A 162 9.18 -16.17 8.26
N VAL A 163 8.38 -17.15 7.86
CA VAL A 163 7.73 -17.17 6.54
C VAL A 163 6.24 -17.37 6.73
N THR A 164 5.44 -16.61 5.98
CA THR A 164 3.99 -16.81 5.93
C THR A 164 3.42 -16.47 4.56
N HIS A 165 2.16 -16.84 4.36
CA HIS A 165 1.44 -16.69 3.11
C HIS A 165 0.17 -15.88 3.34
N ALA A 166 -0.17 -15.02 2.39
CA ALA A 166 -1.41 -14.25 2.40
C ALA A 166 -2.01 -14.10 1.01
N VAL A 167 -3.27 -13.69 0.98
CA VAL A 167 -4.03 -13.41 -0.22
C VAL A 167 -4.72 -12.05 -0.07
N ASP A 168 -4.73 -11.29 -1.17
CA ASP A 168 -5.62 -10.15 -1.33
C ASP A 168 -6.64 -10.44 -2.42
N VAL A 169 -7.86 -9.97 -2.25
CA VAL A 169 -8.90 -10.01 -3.28
C VAL A 169 -9.52 -8.63 -3.41
N GLY A 170 -9.76 -8.21 -4.65
CA GLY A 170 -10.22 -6.88 -4.96
C GLY A 170 -11.28 -6.87 -6.04
N GLY A 171 -12.15 -5.87 -5.98
CA GLY A 171 -13.13 -5.54 -7.01
C GLY A 171 -13.21 -4.03 -7.22
N GLN A 172 -13.41 -3.62 -8.46
CA GLN A 172 -13.78 -2.25 -8.83
C GLN A 172 -14.96 -2.28 -9.80
N PHE A 173 -15.86 -1.31 -9.65
CA PHE A 173 -17.09 -1.19 -10.42
C PHE A 173 -17.18 0.23 -10.97
N THR A 174 -17.36 0.35 -12.27
CA THR A 174 -17.54 1.63 -12.95
C THR A 174 -19.02 1.85 -13.23
N VAL A 175 -19.57 2.97 -12.77
CA VAL A 175 -20.99 3.29 -12.76
C VAL A 175 -21.25 4.72 -13.23
N GLY A 176 -22.45 4.97 -13.74
CA GLY A 176 -22.90 6.30 -14.14
C GLY A 176 -22.50 6.74 -15.55
N PRO A 177 -22.94 7.93 -15.98
CA PRO A 177 -22.69 8.44 -17.33
C PRO A 177 -21.18 8.51 -17.63
N ALA A 178 -20.78 7.97 -18.78
CA ALA A 178 -19.37 7.91 -19.21
C ALA A 178 -18.40 7.26 -18.20
N GLY A 179 -18.91 6.46 -17.25
CA GLY A 179 -18.10 5.80 -16.23
C GLY A 179 -17.48 6.76 -15.20
N ALA A 180 -18.16 7.86 -14.89
CA ALA A 180 -17.63 8.87 -13.98
C ALA A 180 -17.45 8.40 -12.53
N LEU A 181 -18.27 7.47 -12.04
CA LEU A 181 -18.18 6.95 -10.67
C LEU A 181 -17.49 5.59 -10.65
N HIS A 182 -16.43 5.47 -9.87
CA HIS A 182 -15.76 4.21 -9.56
C HIS A 182 -16.03 3.85 -8.11
N VAL A 183 -16.43 2.62 -7.85
CA VAL A 183 -16.60 2.07 -6.49
C VAL A 183 -15.69 0.86 -6.36
N ALA A 184 -15.05 0.70 -5.21
CA ALA A 184 -14.09 -0.36 -4.98
C ALA A 184 -14.32 -1.04 -3.64
N VAL A 185 -13.99 -2.33 -3.59
CA VAL A 185 -13.84 -3.10 -2.37
C VAL A 185 -12.58 -3.94 -2.46
N ALA A 186 -11.80 -4.01 -1.40
CA ALA A 186 -10.64 -4.86 -1.31
C ALA A 186 -10.53 -5.49 0.08
N VAL A 187 -10.16 -6.76 0.11
CA VAL A 187 -9.79 -7.48 1.32
C VAL A 187 -8.33 -7.85 1.19
N LYS A 188 -7.51 -7.40 2.13
CA LYS A 188 -6.04 -7.51 2.06
C LYS A 188 -5.47 -8.31 3.21
N ASN A 189 -4.31 -8.91 2.98
CA ASN A 189 -3.45 -9.57 3.96
C ASN A 189 -4.14 -10.70 4.71
N VAL A 190 -5.10 -11.39 4.08
CA VAL A 190 -5.76 -12.55 4.69
C VAL A 190 -4.86 -13.75 4.51
N GLY A 191 -4.36 -14.32 5.62
CA GLY A 191 -3.35 -15.35 5.55
C GLY A 191 -3.07 -16.07 6.85
N PHE A 192 -2.02 -16.88 6.83
CA PHE A 192 -1.56 -17.59 8.02
C PHE A 192 -0.81 -16.64 8.97
N LYS A 193 -0.83 -16.97 10.26
CA LYS A 193 -0.06 -16.22 11.26
C LYS A 193 1.43 -16.31 10.96
N LEU A 194 2.15 -15.21 11.12
CA LEU A 194 3.61 -15.18 10.99
C LEU A 194 4.23 -15.89 12.20
N GLN A 195 4.98 -16.96 11.94
CA GLN A 195 5.72 -17.69 12.97
C GLN A 195 7.22 -17.42 12.82
N VAL A 196 7.83 -16.78 13.82
CA VAL A 196 9.29 -16.54 13.85
C VAL A 196 10.01 -17.57 14.72
N ASN A 197 9.54 -17.77 15.96
CA ASN A 197 10.15 -18.71 16.91
C ASN A 197 9.27 -19.94 17.11
N ASN A 198 8.09 -19.76 17.73
CA ASN A 198 7.19 -20.85 18.10
C ASN A 198 5.77 -20.61 17.56
N ARG A 199 5.08 -21.70 17.19
CA ARG A 199 3.72 -21.66 16.66
C ARG A 199 2.71 -21.01 17.62
N ASP A 200 2.88 -21.24 18.92
CA ASP A 200 1.98 -20.68 19.95
C ASP A 200 2.16 -19.16 20.12
N GLN A 201 3.28 -18.62 19.65
CA GLN A 201 3.60 -17.18 19.63
C GLN A 201 3.46 -16.60 18.21
N ALA A 202 2.78 -17.29 17.29
CA ALA A 202 2.60 -16.78 15.95
C ALA A 202 1.60 -15.63 15.94
N ASP A 203 1.98 -14.52 15.29
CA ASP A 203 1.19 -13.31 15.27
C ASP A 203 0.32 -13.24 14.01
N PRO A 204 -0.98 -12.89 14.12
CA PRO A 204 -1.86 -12.73 12.96
C PRO A 204 -1.37 -11.63 12.01
N LEU A 205 -1.63 -11.78 10.72
CA LEU A 205 -1.38 -10.73 9.75
C LEU A 205 -2.39 -9.59 9.89
N PRO A 206 -2.02 -8.34 9.53
CA PRO A 206 -2.89 -7.19 9.62
C PRO A 206 -3.86 -7.20 8.43
N ALA A 207 -4.83 -8.11 8.48
CA ALA A 207 -5.87 -8.25 7.48
C ALA A 207 -6.81 -7.03 7.51
N ARG A 208 -7.17 -6.51 6.34
CA ARG A 208 -7.95 -5.26 6.23
C ARG A 208 -9.07 -5.36 5.20
N LEU A 209 -10.17 -4.68 5.49
CA LEU A 209 -11.26 -4.41 4.55
C LEU A 209 -11.21 -2.94 4.16
N VAL A 210 -11.12 -2.67 2.86
CA VAL A 210 -11.15 -1.33 2.29
C VAL A 210 -12.36 -1.21 1.37
N VAL A 211 -13.11 -0.12 1.52
CA VAL A 211 -14.17 0.28 0.60
C VAL A 211 -13.88 1.70 0.15
N GLY A 212 -13.95 1.95 -1.15
CA GLY A 212 -13.61 3.26 -1.70
C GLY A 212 -14.53 3.69 -2.83
N ALA A 213 -14.54 4.98 -3.08
CA ALA A 213 -15.21 5.56 -4.23
C ALA A 213 -14.40 6.72 -4.80
N ALA A 214 -14.47 6.89 -6.12
CA ALA A 214 -13.89 8.02 -6.82
C ALA A 214 -14.83 8.53 -7.90
N TYR A 215 -14.84 9.85 -8.08
CA TYR A 215 -15.61 10.52 -9.11
C TYR A 215 -14.68 11.28 -10.05
N ARG A 216 -14.83 11.05 -11.35
CA ARG A 216 -14.03 11.67 -12.43
C ARG A 216 -14.85 12.71 -13.17
N ILE A 217 -14.27 13.88 -13.32
CA ILE A 217 -14.84 15.02 -14.02
C ILE A 217 -13.89 15.38 -15.16
N LEU A 218 -14.39 15.30 -16.39
CA LEU A 218 -13.70 15.83 -17.55
C LEU A 218 -14.10 17.30 -17.71
N LEU A 219 -13.14 18.21 -17.60
CA LEU A 219 -13.39 19.64 -17.72
C LEU A 219 -13.21 20.05 -19.19
N PRO A 220 -14.21 20.72 -19.80
CA PRO A 220 -14.06 21.23 -21.15
C PRO A 220 -12.94 22.28 -21.18
N GLY A 221 -12.05 22.19 -22.18
CA GLY A 221 -11.01 23.19 -22.38
C GLY A 221 -11.60 24.58 -22.60
N ALA A 222 -10.88 25.63 -22.22
CA ALA A 222 -11.34 27.01 -22.36
C ALA A 222 -11.68 27.34 -23.82
N ALA A 223 -12.88 27.87 -24.06
CA ALA A 223 -13.33 28.28 -25.39
C ALA A 223 -12.39 29.38 -25.94
N GLY A 224 -11.75 29.11 -27.08
CA GLY A 224 -10.85 30.05 -27.76
C GLY A 224 -9.39 29.61 -27.86
N LEU A 225 -9.00 28.55 -27.15
CA LEU A 225 -7.70 27.90 -27.36
C LEU A 225 -7.86 26.81 -28.43
N ALA A 226 -7.31 27.05 -29.62
CA ALA A 226 -7.08 25.97 -30.59
C ALA A 226 -6.19 24.93 -29.91
N HIS A 227 -6.66 23.68 -29.81
CA HIS A 227 -6.21 22.64 -28.86
C HIS A 227 -6.83 22.78 -27.46
N ALA A 228 -8.14 22.54 -27.31
CA ALA A 228 -8.78 22.44 -26.00
C ALA A 228 -8.12 21.32 -25.18
N GLU A 229 -7.18 21.70 -24.33
CA GLU A 229 -6.38 20.80 -23.52
C GLU A 229 -7.30 20.16 -22.47
N ARG A 230 -7.33 18.82 -22.44
CA ARG A 230 -8.25 18.09 -21.55
C ARG A 230 -7.68 18.11 -20.13
N LEU A 231 -8.28 18.93 -19.27
CA LEU A 231 -8.08 18.84 -17.83
C LEU A 231 -9.03 17.77 -17.30
N ASP A 232 -8.53 16.89 -16.45
CA ASP A 232 -9.34 15.95 -15.69
C ASP A 232 -9.17 16.18 -14.19
N LEU A 233 -10.26 15.96 -13.45
CA LEU A 233 -10.30 16.05 -12.00
C LEU A 233 -10.86 14.74 -11.47
N LYS A 234 -10.17 14.15 -10.49
CA LYS A 234 -10.65 13.00 -9.74
C LYS A 234 -10.69 13.34 -8.25
N VAL A 235 -11.82 13.09 -7.62
CA VAL A 235 -11.97 13.15 -6.15
C VAL A 235 -12.24 11.74 -5.67
N ALA A 236 -11.56 11.31 -4.61
CA ALA A 236 -11.68 9.97 -4.06
C ALA A 236 -11.81 10.00 -2.54
N ALA A 237 -12.48 8.97 -2.00
CA ALA A 237 -12.54 8.71 -0.57
C ALA A 237 -12.54 7.21 -0.31
N ASP A 238 -11.76 6.79 0.69
CA ASP A 238 -11.67 5.41 1.13
C ASP A 238 -11.98 5.31 2.62
N VAL A 239 -12.63 4.23 3.01
CA VAL A 239 -12.81 3.78 4.39
C VAL A 239 -12.14 2.43 4.54
N ASP A 240 -11.28 2.32 5.55
CA ASP A 240 -10.47 1.15 5.80
C ASP A 240 -10.67 0.68 7.24
N SER A 241 -10.79 -0.62 7.47
CA SER A 241 -10.95 -1.20 8.81
C SER A 241 -10.18 -2.52 8.95
N PRO A 242 -9.68 -2.85 10.15
CA PRO A 242 -9.17 -4.19 10.44
C PRO A 242 -10.24 -5.26 10.16
N TRP A 243 -9.86 -6.31 9.45
CA TRP A 243 -10.77 -7.40 9.09
C TRP A 243 -11.30 -8.11 10.35
N GLY A 244 -12.62 -8.22 10.46
CA GLY A 244 -13.27 -8.86 11.61
C GLY A 244 -13.35 -8.00 12.88
N SER A 245 -12.91 -6.74 12.83
CA SER A 245 -13.16 -5.74 13.88
C SER A 245 -14.25 -4.75 13.46
N TYR A 246 -14.93 -4.17 14.44
CA TYR A 246 -15.94 -3.13 14.23
C TYR A 246 -15.58 -1.90 15.07
N GLY A 247 -15.61 -0.71 14.46
CA GLY A 247 -15.44 0.57 15.16
C GLY A 247 -14.05 1.23 15.05
N ASP A 248 -13.08 0.54 14.44
CA ASP A 248 -11.72 1.05 14.20
C ASP A 248 -11.50 1.45 12.74
N SER A 249 -12.52 2.06 12.14
CA SER A 249 -12.46 2.53 10.75
C SER A 249 -11.65 3.81 10.64
N GLU A 250 -10.83 3.86 9.60
CA GLU A 250 -10.00 4.98 9.21
C GLU A 250 -10.51 5.55 7.89
N MET A 251 -10.41 6.87 7.71
CA MET A 251 -10.93 7.56 6.53
C MET A 251 -9.79 8.24 5.78
N ARG A 252 -9.85 8.21 4.45
CA ARG A 252 -8.87 8.84 3.57
C ARG A 252 -9.59 9.58 2.47
N VAL A 253 -9.08 10.75 2.11
CA VAL A 253 -9.62 11.56 1.01
C VAL A 253 -8.48 12.07 0.13
N GLY A 254 -8.73 12.16 -1.17
CA GLY A 254 -7.73 12.57 -2.14
C GLY A 254 -8.31 13.27 -3.36
N ILE A 255 -7.50 14.12 -3.98
CA ILE A 255 -7.79 14.85 -5.21
C ILE A 255 -6.62 14.72 -6.20
N ASP A 256 -6.92 14.37 -7.45
CA ASP A 256 -5.97 14.29 -8.56
C ASP A 256 -6.44 15.23 -9.66
N VAL A 257 -5.59 16.18 -10.05
CA VAL A 257 -5.82 17.09 -11.16
C VAL A 257 -4.82 16.76 -12.27
N GLY A 258 -5.33 16.30 -13.40
CA GLY A 258 -4.54 15.92 -14.56
C GLY A 258 -4.60 16.95 -15.67
N TYR A 259 -3.45 17.28 -16.22
CA TYR A 259 -3.31 17.97 -17.48
C TYR A 259 -2.82 16.95 -18.52
N GLN A 260 -3.77 16.46 -19.32
CA GLN A 260 -3.56 15.33 -20.23
C GLN A 260 -2.93 14.11 -19.51
N ARG A 261 -2.08 13.35 -20.22
CA ARG A 261 -1.24 12.30 -19.62
C ARG A 261 0.10 12.86 -19.10
N LEU A 262 0.42 14.13 -19.37
CA LEU A 262 1.75 14.71 -19.11
C LEU A 262 1.98 15.04 -17.64
N LEU A 263 1.10 15.84 -17.02
CA LEU A 263 1.29 16.36 -15.67
C LEU A 263 0.09 15.99 -14.80
N ARG A 264 0.36 15.51 -13.58
CA ARG A 264 -0.62 15.23 -12.54
C ARG A 264 -0.22 15.97 -11.27
N LEU A 265 -1.14 16.70 -10.66
CA LEU A 265 -0.98 17.30 -9.33
C LEU A 265 -1.96 16.64 -8.38
N ARG A 266 -1.49 16.26 -7.19
CA ARG A 266 -2.26 15.47 -6.25
C ARG A 266 -2.15 16.03 -4.84
N GLY A 267 -3.24 15.93 -4.11
CA GLY A 267 -3.31 16.24 -2.70
C GLY A 267 -4.25 15.28 -1.98
N GLY A 268 -4.07 15.13 -0.68
CA GLY A 268 -4.97 14.32 0.11
C GLY A 268 -4.75 14.47 1.60
N TYR A 269 -5.58 13.77 2.36
CA TYR A 269 -5.51 13.72 3.81
C TYR A 269 -5.87 12.32 4.32
N ALA A 270 -5.01 11.77 5.16
CA ALA A 270 -5.24 10.50 5.84
C ALA A 270 -5.66 10.72 7.30
N PHE A 271 -6.90 10.37 7.63
CA PHE A 271 -7.44 10.33 8.99
C PHE A 271 -7.28 8.91 9.55
N VAL A 272 -6.04 8.57 9.89
CA VAL A 272 -5.65 7.25 10.44
C VAL A 272 -5.20 7.43 11.89
N ARG A 273 -5.43 6.41 12.72
CA ARG A 273 -5.02 6.46 14.14
C ARG A 273 -3.57 6.05 14.28
N ASP A 274 -3.21 4.97 13.60
CA ASP A 274 -1.89 4.36 13.65
C ASP A 274 -1.26 4.37 12.25
N GLY A 275 -0.11 5.05 12.11
CA GLY A 275 0.63 5.14 10.85
C GLY A 275 0.74 6.57 10.32
N LEU A 276 0.82 6.71 8.99
CA LEU A 276 1.03 8.01 8.33
C LEU A 276 -0.28 8.81 8.27
N SER A 277 -0.61 9.54 9.35
CA SER A 277 -1.74 10.48 9.37
C SER A 277 -1.31 11.90 9.01
N GLY A 278 -2.18 12.58 8.27
CA GLY A 278 -2.03 14.00 7.95
C GLY A 278 -2.18 14.32 6.47
N PRO A 279 -1.89 15.56 6.08
CA PRO A 279 -1.98 15.98 4.70
C PRO A 279 -0.81 15.42 3.87
N SER A 280 -1.06 15.24 2.58
CA SER A 280 -0.06 14.82 1.60
C SER A 280 -0.19 15.62 0.33
N VAL A 281 0.93 15.81 -0.36
CA VAL A 281 0.97 16.41 -1.69
C VAL A 281 1.90 15.63 -2.60
N GLY A 282 1.66 15.69 -3.90
CA GLY A 282 2.56 15.10 -4.86
C GLY A 282 2.30 15.55 -6.29
N MET A 283 3.23 15.16 -7.15
CA MET A 283 3.23 15.51 -8.56
C MET A 283 3.73 14.31 -9.37
N GLY A 284 3.15 14.12 -10.56
CA GLY A 284 3.56 13.12 -11.52
C GLY A 284 3.81 13.74 -12.89
N VAL A 285 4.90 13.33 -13.54
CA VAL A 285 5.21 13.70 -14.92
C VAL A 285 5.36 12.43 -15.76
N THR A 286 4.74 12.40 -16.94
CA THR A 286 4.88 11.29 -17.88
C THR A 286 5.27 11.82 -19.25
N THR A 287 6.38 11.32 -19.79
CA THR A 287 6.89 11.70 -21.11
C THR A 287 7.20 10.42 -21.90
N GLY A 288 6.41 10.15 -22.94
CA GLY A 288 6.53 8.92 -23.71
C GLY A 288 6.29 7.68 -22.84
N SER A 289 7.25 6.77 -22.81
CA SER A 289 7.22 5.55 -22.00
C SER A 289 7.62 5.76 -20.54
N ILE A 290 8.18 6.91 -20.17
CA ILE A 290 8.75 7.13 -18.84
C ILE A 290 7.77 7.94 -17.99
N GLY A 291 7.57 7.50 -16.74
CA GLY A 291 6.82 8.24 -15.75
C GLY A 291 7.58 8.39 -14.44
N VAL A 292 7.48 9.55 -13.83
CA VAL A 292 8.06 9.84 -12.51
C VAL A 292 6.98 10.46 -11.63
N ASP A 293 6.82 9.97 -10.42
CA ASP A 293 5.96 10.57 -9.41
C ASP A 293 6.76 10.81 -8.12
N LEU A 294 6.48 11.95 -7.47
CA LEU A 294 7.05 12.34 -6.19
C LEU A 294 5.89 12.69 -5.25
N ALA A 295 5.96 12.22 -4.01
CA ALA A 295 5.00 12.58 -2.98
C ALA A 295 5.67 12.82 -1.64
N ARG A 296 5.04 13.67 -0.83
CA ARG A 296 5.44 13.96 0.54
C ARG A 296 4.22 13.92 1.43
N ALA A 297 4.29 13.14 2.50
CA ALA A 297 3.28 13.16 3.55
C ALA A 297 3.80 13.98 4.73
N PHE A 298 2.91 14.75 5.35
CA PHE A 298 3.21 15.57 6.51
C PHE A 298 2.55 14.94 7.72
N LEU A 299 3.36 14.45 8.65
CA LEU A 299 2.87 13.74 9.82
C LEU A 299 2.14 14.70 10.76
N THR A 300 0.95 14.30 11.21
CA THR A 300 0.16 15.00 12.23
C THR A 300 -0.18 14.04 13.36
N GLY A 301 -0.17 14.51 14.60
CA GLY A 301 -0.62 13.74 15.76
C GLY A 301 0.39 12.74 16.34
N SER A 302 1.63 12.68 15.84
CA SER A 302 2.69 11.90 16.47
C SER A 302 3.48 12.75 17.46
N ASP A 303 3.51 12.35 18.74
CA ASP A 303 4.38 12.95 19.77
C ASP A 303 5.89 12.72 19.49
N LEU A 304 6.19 11.88 18.49
CA LEU A 304 7.53 11.60 18.01
C LEU A 304 7.93 12.63 16.93
N VAL A 305 9.09 13.26 17.11
CA VAL A 305 9.73 14.10 16.09
C VAL A 305 10.29 13.19 14.98
N ALA A 306 9.41 12.73 14.10
CA ALA A 306 9.77 11.93 12.94
C ALA A 306 9.92 12.82 11.70
N GLN A 307 10.89 12.49 10.83
CA GLN A 307 11.01 13.18 9.55
C GLN A 307 9.81 12.85 8.65
N ASN A 308 9.29 13.88 7.97
CA ASN A 308 8.21 13.72 7.01
C ASN A 308 8.66 12.84 5.83
N PRO A 309 7.98 11.70 5.59
CA PRO A 309 8.43 10.73 4.61
C PRO A 309 8.25 11.27 3.19
N THR A 310 9.19 10.87 2.33
CA THR A 310 9.19 11.20 0.90
C THR A 310 9.15 9.91 0.08
N PHE A 311 8.31 9.90 -0.94
CA PHE A 311 8.05 8.77 -1.81
C PHE A 311 8.41 9.14 -3.24
N PHE A 312 9.10 8.24 -3.92
CA PHE A 312 9.51 8.39 -5.30
C PHE A 312 9.09 7.14 -6.07
N SER A 313 8.45 7.34 -7.22
CA SER A 313 8.08 6.26 -8.13
C SER A 313 8.65 6.56 -9.52
N PHE A 314 9.39 5.62 -10.07
CA PHE A 314 9.86 5.64 -11.44
C PHE A 314 9.23 4.48 -12.20
N ARG A 315 8.67 4.72 -13.39
CA ARG A 315 8.10 3.68 -14.24
C ARG A 315 8.57 3.80 -15.69
N VAL A 316 8.58 2.64 -16.35
CA VAL A 316 8.77 2.48 -17.78
C VAL A 316 7.64 1.63 -18.32
N VAL A 317 6.98 2.11 -19.37
CA VAL A 317 5.83 1.50 -20.03
C VAL A 317 6.24 1.05 -21.44
N PHE A 318 5.88 -0.17 -21.85
CA PHE A 318 6.27 -0.75 -23.14
C PHE A 318 5.27 -1.76 -23.71
#